data_AF-A0A7C3QV02-F1
#
_entry.id   AF-A0A7C3QV02-F1
#
_cell.length_a   1.000
_cell.length_b   1.000
_cell.length_c   1.000
_cell.angle_alpha   90.00
_cell.angle_beta   90.00
_cell.angle_gamma   90.00
#
_symmetry.space_group_name_H-M   'P 1'
#
loop_
_entity.id
_entity.type
_entity.pdbx_description
1 polymer ?
#
loop_
_entity_poly.entity_id
_entity_poly.type
_entity_poly.pdbx_seq_one_letter_code
_entity_poly.pdbx_strand_id
1 'polypeptide(L)'
;MSGRLEGKVAVITGGASGIGREIARRYGTPAYAYDLASIRRQAARLREHLPEAVDVFYSLKANPSLALCGFLARCGFGADVASAGELVTALEAGFPPPRILV
;
A
#
# COMPACT_ATOMS: atom_id res chain seq x y z
N MET A 1 -11.67 10.25 15.39
CA MET A 1 -11.66 9.81 13.97
C MET A 1 -12.03 8.34 13.93
N SER A 2 -12.88 7.96 12.99
CA SER A 2 -13.68 6.72 13.02
C SER A 2 -12.82 5.45 12.96
N GLY A 3 -12.88 4.62 14.02
CA GLY A 3 -12.33 3.25 14.07
C GLY A 3 -13.03 2.26 13.12
N ARG A 4 -13.48 2.72 11.95
CA ARG A 4 -14.32 1.93 11.03
C ARG A 4 -13.57 0.83 10.29
N LEU A 5 -12.23 0.86 10.30
CA LEU A 5 -11.36 -0.05 9.56
C LEU A 5 -10.48 -0.93 10.46
N GLU A 6 -10.48 -0.68 11.78
CA GLU A 6 -9.76 -1.50 12.75
C GLU A 6 -10.30 -2.94 12.71
N GLY A 7 -9.45 -3.89 12.32
CA GLY A 7 -9.82 -5.30 12.19
C GLY A 7 -10.59 -5.69 10.93
N LYS A 8 -10.71 -4.84 9.90
CA LYS A 8 -11.43 -5.16 8.63
C LYS A 8 -10.55 -5.24 7.38
N VAL A 9 -9.23 -5.15 7.56
CA VAL A 9 -8.25 -5.22 6.48
C VAL A 9 -7.45 -6.51 6.62
N ALA A 10 -7.55 -7.38 5.62
CA ALA A 10 -6.73 -8.58 5.51
C ALA A 10 -5.58 -8.33 4.52
N VAL A 11 -4.35 -8.54 4.99
CA VAL A 11 -3.16 -8.57 4.13
C VAL A 11 -2.87 -10.03 3.82
N ILE A 12 -2.90 -10.39 2.53
CA ILE A 12 -2.75 -11.77 2.06
C ILE A 12 -1.52 -11.87 1.15
N THR A 13 -1.02 -13.08 0.96
CA THR A 13 0.10 -13.36 0.03
C THR A 13 -0.20 -14.61 -0.77
N GLY A 14 -0.10 -14.56 -2.10
CA GLY A 14 -0.13 -15.77 -2.95
C GLY A 14 -1.41 -15.99 -3.75
N GLY A 15 -2.21 -14.94 -3.99
CA GLY A 15 -3.42 -15.00 -4.81
C GLY A 15 -4.71 -14.85 -4.01
N ALA A 16 -5.71 -14.19 -4.61
CA ALA A 16 -6.99 -13.87 -3.97
C ALA A 16 -8.12 -14.85 -4.33
N SER A 17 -7.88 -15.82 -5.22
CA SER A 17 -8.91 -16.75 -5.67
C SER A 17 -9.34 -17.68 -4.52
N GLY A 18 -10.64 -17.66 -4.19
CA GLY A 18 -11.24 -18.63 -3.26
C GLY A 18 -11.16 -18.29 -1.76
N ILE A 19 -10.34 -17.31 -1.35
CA ILE A 19 -10.16 -16.97 0.08
C ILE A 19 -11.23 -16.01 0.64
N GLY A 20 -12.11 -15.47 -0.21
CA GLY A 20 -13.10 -14.47 0.20
C GLY A 20 -14.03 -14.94 1.33
N ARG A 21 -14.41 -16.24 1.33
CA ARG A 21 -15.21 -16.83 2.41
C ARG A 21 -14.47 -16.85 3.75
N GLU A 22 -13.17 -17.14 3.74
CA GLU A 22 -12.37 -17.15 4.96
C GLU A 22 -12.18 -15.74 5.53
N ILE A 23 -11.95 -14.77 4.65
CA ILE A 23 -11.84 -13.36 5.03
C ILE A 23 -13.16 -12.88 5.63
N ALA A 24 -14.29 -13.16 4.98
CA ALA A 24 -15.61 -12.80 5.49
C ALA A 24 -15.91 -13.45 6.85
N ARG A 25 -15.53 -14.72 7.04
CA ARG A 25 -15.70 -15.43 8.31
C ARG A 25 -14.85 -14.83 9.43
N ARG A 26 -13.60 -14.49 9.14
CA ARG A 26 -12.63 -14.01 10.15
C ARG A 26 -12.79 -12.52 10.49
N TYR A 27 -13.09 -11.69 9.50
CA TYR A 27 -13.08 -10.22 9.63
C TYR A 27 -14.47 -9.59 9.43
N GLY A 28 -15.49 -10.38 9.11
CA GLY A 28 -16.83 -9.91 8.78
C GLY A 28 -16.88 -9.20 7.42
N THR A 29 -18.05 -8.65 7.09
CA THR A 29 -18.25 -7.85 5.87
C THR A 29 -18.89 -6.50 6.18
N PRO A 30 -18.56 -5.43 5.44
CA PRO A 30 -17.57 -5.38 4.35
C PRO A 30 -16.13 -5.45 4.88
N ALA A 31 -15.23 -6.05 4.09
CA ALA A 31 -13.80 -6.15 4.38
C ALA A 31 -12.97 -5.82 3.14
N TYR A 32 -11.76 -5.30 3.35
CA TYR A 32 -10.77 -5.08 2.30
C TYR A 32 -9.68 -6.14 2.39
N ALA A 33 -9.26 -6.68 1.24
CA ALA A 33 -8.20 -7.67 1.17
C ALA A 33 -7.16 -7.24 0.14
N TYR A 34 -5.88 -7.23 0.53
CA TYR A 34 -4.77 -6.81 -0.33
C TYR A 34 -3.74 -7.93 -0.49
N ASP A 35 -3.51 -8.38 -1.72
CA ASP A 35 -2.47 -9.36 -2.05
C ASP A 35 -1.12 -8.67 -2.27
N LEU A 36 -0.25 -8.71 -1.25
CA LEU A 36 1.08 -8.11 -1.33
C LEU A 36 1.97 -8.81 -2.37
N ALA A 37 1.74 -10.09 -2.65
CA ALA A 37 2.50 -10.78 -3.70
C ALA A 37 2.12 -10.22 -5.08
N SER A 38 0.84 -9.92 -5.29
CA SER A 38 0.37 -9.24 -6.50
C SER A 38 0.94 -7.83 -6.60
N ILE A 39 0.86 -7.04 -5.53
CA ILE A 39 1.42 -5.68 -5.50
C ILE A 39 2.93 -5.70 -5.78
N ARG A 40 3.68 -6.64 -5.20
CA ARG A 40 5.12 -6.82 -5.48
C ARG A 40 5.40 -7.11 -6.94
N ARG A 41 4.63 -8.01 -7.56
CA ARG A 41 4.77 -8.34 -8.98
C ARG A 41 4.52 -7.12 -9.85
N GLN A 42 3.50 -6.32 -9.55
CA GLN A 42 3.23 -5.08 -10.29
C GLN A 42 4.32 -4.03 -10.08
N ALA A 43 4.81 -3.86 -8.85
CA ALA A 43 5.92 -2.97 -8.53
C ALA A 43 7.20 -3.35 -9.30
N ALA A 44 7.56 -4.63 -9.30
CA ALA A 44 8.70 -5.15 -10.05
C ALA A 44 8.52 -4.97 -11.57
N ARG A 45 7.34 -5.29 -12.10
CA ARG A 45 7.02 -5.14 -13.53
C ARG A 45 7.10 -3.68 -13.98
N LEU A 46 6.55 -2.75 -13.18
CA LEU A 46 6.68 -1.32 -13.46
C LEU A 46 8.14 -0.91 -13.50
N ARG A 47 8.94 -1.43 -12.55
CA ARG A 47 10.36 -1.09 -12.50
C ARG A 47 11.14 -1.63 -13.68
N GLU A 48 10.88 -2.86 -14.10
CA GLU A 48 11.51 -3.53 -15.24
C GLU A 48 11.30 -2.79 -16.56
N HIS A 49 10.14 -2.16 -16.76
CA HIS A 49 9.80 -1.45 -17.99
C HIS A 49 10.21 0.03 -18.02
N LEU A 50 10.75 0.55 -16.92
CA LEU A 50 11.16 1.95 -16.82
C LEU A 50 12.69 2.05 -16.73
N PRO A 51 13.31 3.08 -17.33
CA PRO A 51 14.74 3.34 -17.13
C PRO A 51 15.07 3.52 -15.64
N GLU A 52 16.28 3.13 -15.24
CA GLU A 52 16.75 3.24 -13.85
C GLU A 52 16.70 4.70 -13.34
N ALA A 53 16.95 5.67 -14.22
CA ALA A 53 16.91 7.10 -13.91
C ALA A 53 15.49 7.63 -13.61
N VAL A 54 14.43 6.86 -13.87
CA VAL A 54 13.05 7.28 -13.60
C VAL A 54 12.65 6.88 -12.20
N ASP A 55 12.57 7.86 -11.30
CA ASP A 55 11.99 7.65 -9.97
C ASP A 55 10.49 7.33 -10.04
N VAL A 56 10.03 6.47 -9.13
CA VAL A 56 8.61 6.12 -9.00
C VAL A 56 8.12 6.50 -7.62
N PHE A 57 7.03 7.27 -7.58
CA PHE A 57 6.39 7.75 -6.36
C PHE A 57 4.97 7.19 -6.30
N TYR A 58 4.61 6.61 -5.16
CA TYR A 58 3.25 6.13 -4.91
C TYR A 58 2.37 7.29 -4.45
N SER A 59 1.25 7.53 -5.16
CA SER A 59 0.29 8.55 -4.74
C SER A 59 -0.56 8.05 -3.58
N LEU A 60 -0.42 8.65 -2.39
CA LEU A 60 -1.10 8.21 -1.17
C LEU A 60 -2.62 8.30 -1.27
N LYS A 61 -3.14 9.17 -2.13
CA LYS A 61 -4.58 9.32 -2.43
C LYS A 61 -5.20 8.02 -2.95
N ALA A 62 -4.41 7.17 -3.59
CA ALA A 62 -4.89 5.89 -4.09
C ALA A 62 -5.29 4.95 -2.94
N ASN A 63 -4.47 4.89 -1.89
CA ASN A 63 -4.77 4.16 -0.65
C ASN A 63 -3.75 4.51 0.45
N PRO A 64 -4.13 5.28 1.49
CA PRO A 64 -3.21 5.69 2.55
C PRO A 64 -3.03 4.62 3.64
N SER A 65 -3.34 3.35 3.36
CA SER A 65 -3.12 2.27 4.32
C SER A 65 -1.65 2.17 4.70
N LEU A 66 -1.33 2.39 5.98
CA LEU A 66 0.03 2.35 6.51
C LEU A 66 0.78 1.06 6.15
N ALA A 67 0.08 -0.08 6.15
CA ALA A 67 0.64 -1.38 5.78
C ALA A 67 1.06 -1.43 4.29
N LEU A 68 0.27 -0.86 3.39
CA LEU A 68 0.57 -0.79 1.96
C LEU A 68 1.65 0.23 1.64
N CYS A 69 1.54 1.42 2.25
CA CYS A 69 2.53 2.48 2.16
C CYS A 69 3.91 1.96 2.59
N GLY A 70 4.01 1.33 3.76
CA GLY A 70 5.27 0.78 4.24
C GLY A 70 5.76 -0.40 3.41
N PHE A 71 4.86 -1.18 2.81
CA PHE A 71 5.25 -2.22 1.85
C PHE A 71 5.88 -1.63 0.59
N LEU A 72 5.28 -0.59 0.01
CA LEU A 72 5.80 0.08 -1.19
C LEU A 72 7.10 0.84 -0.92
N ALA A 73 7.27 1.43 0.27
CA ALA A 73 8.54 2.00 0.71
C ALA A 73 9.66 0.94 0.69
N ARG A 74 9.40 -0.28 1.19
CA ARG A 74 10.35 -1.41 1.10
C ARG A 74 10.57 -1.92 -0.33
N CYS A 75 9.65 -1.66 -1.25
CA CYS A 75 9.84 -1.91 -2.69
C CYS A 75 10.64 -0.80 -3.40
N GLY A 76 11.11 0.23 -2.69
CA GLY A 76 11.93 1.31 -3.24
C GLY A 76 11.16 2.48 -3.84
N PHE A 77 9.84 2.54 -3.64
CA PHE A 77 9.03 3.66 -4.12
C PHE A 77 9.25 4.88 -3.23
N GLY A 78 9.14 6.08 -3.80
CA GLY A 78 8.88 7.31 -3.04
C GLY A 78 7.38 7.49 -2.74
N ALA A 79 7.02 8.58 -2.08
CA ALA A 79 5.64 8.96 -1.80
C ALA A 79 5.28 10.30 -2.48
N ASP A 80 4.09 10.36 -3.07
CA ASP A 80 3.44 11.59 -3.53
C ASP A 80 2.25 11.88 -2.59
N VAL A 81 2.31 13.00 -1.90
CA VAL A 81 1.32 13.45 -0.91
C VAL A 81 0.74 14.80 -1.31
N ALA A 82 -0.50 15.11 -0.91
CA ALA A 82 -1.09 16.44 -1.10
C ALA A 82 -1.82 16.97 0.14
N SER A 83 -1.53 16.42 1.31
CA SER A 83 -2.02 16.98 2.56
C SER A 83 -1.06 16.69 3.70
N ALA A 84 -1.16 17.48 4.77
CA ALA A 84 -0.40 17.24 5.99
C ALA A 84 -0.69 15.83 6.57
N GLY A 85 -1.93 15.34 6.45
CA GLY A 85 -2.29 13.99 6.92
C GLY A 85 -1.63 12.87 6.09
N GLU A 86 -1.52 13.07 4.78
CA GLU A 86 -0.78 12.14 3.91
C GLU A 86 0.73 12.21 4.19
N LEU A 87 1.29 13.40 4.42
CA LEU A 87 2.70 13.55 4.81
C LEU A 87 3.01 12.79 6.10
N VAL A 88 2.17 12.92 7.13
CA VAL A 88 2.30 12.16 8.38
C VAL A 88 2.27 10.65 8.10
N THR A 89 1.30 10.19 7.32
CA THR A 89 1.18 8.77 6.93
C THR A 89 2.42 8.27 6.18
N ALA A 90 2.98 9.07 5.26
CA ALA A 90 4.18 8.71 4.51
C ALA A 90 5.42 8.60 5.41
N LEU A 91 5.58 9.51 6.36
CA LEU A 91 6.67 9.47 7.35
C LEU A 91 6.52 8.24 8.26
N GLU A 92 5.32 7.98 8.78
CA GLU A 92 5.04 6.79 9.61
C GLU A 92 5.25 5.48 8.85
N ALA A 93 4.94 5.46 7.55
CA ALA A 93 5.16 4.31 6.68
C ALA A 93 6.65 4.01 6.43
N GLY A 94 7.55 4.95 6.76
CA GLY A 94 8.99 4.80 6.57
C GLY A 94 9.47 5.16 5.17
N PHE A 95 8.73 5.98 4.41
CA PHE A 95 9.30 6.57 3.19
C PHE A 95 10.46 7.51 3.57
N PRO A 96 11.62 7.45 2.89
CA PRO A 96 12.72 8.37 3.16
C PRO A 96 12.27 9.82 2.91
N PRO A 97 12.50 10.78 3.81
CA PRO A 97 12.06 12.17 3.62
C PRO A 97 12.51 12.80 2.29
N PRO A 98 13.73 12.55 1.76
CA PRO A 98 14.13 13.06 0.44
C PRO A 98 13.36 12.46 -0.74
N ARG A 99 12.55 11.42 -0.51
CA ARG A 99 11.71 10.74 -1.50
C ARG A 99 10.22 10.94 -1.23
N ILE A 100 9.85 12.03 -0.56
CA ILE A 100 8.46 12.46 -0.39
C ILE A 100 8.25 13.77 -1.17
N LEU A 101 7.31 13.76 -2.11
CA LEU A 101 6.84 14.92 -2.85
C LEU A 101 5.55 15.44 -2.20
N VAL A 102 5.46 16.75 -1.96
CA VAL A 102 4.34 17.43 -1.28
C VAL A 102 3.68 18.43 -2.22
#